data_AF-A0A953UHI4-F1
#
_entry.id   AF-A0A953UHI4-F1
#
_cell.length_a   1.000
_cell.length_b   1.000
_cell.length_c   1.000
_cell.angle_alpha   90.00
_cell.angle_beta   90.00
_cell.angle_gamma   90.00
#
_symmetry.space_group_name_H-M   'P 1'
#
loop_
_entity.id
_entity.type
_entity.pdbx_description
1 polymer ?
#
loop_
_entity_poly.entity_id
_entity_poly.type
_entity_poly.pdbx_seq_one_letter_code
_entity_poly.pdbx_strand_id
1 'polypeptide(L)'
;MPNVPKAPEPAPTRSWYPVVGLSWLIPGGGHFLLKRPGRGGLLAACVVLMFLLGLMMRGAMFQPQTGDILTTIIYCGGFVGDLASGLLYLLSIWLGYAQPDMAGHVHDYGTKFLVAAGLLNVLAMVDAYEIAIGKKD
;
A
#
# COMPACT_ATOMS: atom_id res chain seq x y z
N MET A 1 46.59 -30.17 4.91
CA MET A 1 46.14 -28.77 5.02
C MET A 1 44.81 -28.77 5.75
N PRO A 2 44.63 -28.04 6.86
CA PRO A 2 43.35 -27.98 7.57
C PRO A 2 42.27 -27.39 6.66
N ASN A 3 41.13 -28.06 6.59
CA ASN A 3 40.00 -27.70 5.74
C ASN A 3 39.30 -26.48 6.37
N VAL A 4 39.60 -25.29 5.87
CA VAL A 4 38.95 -24.05 6.33
C VAL A 4 37.48 -24.12 5.91
N PRO A 5 36.52 -24.08 6.85
CA PRO A 5 35.10 -24.04 6.48
C PRO A 5 34.83 -22.78 5.65
N LYS A 6 34.39 -22.99 4.40
CA LYS A 6 34.01 -21.92 3.47
C LYS A 6 32.90 -21.11 4.15
N ALA A 7 33.14 -19.81 4.36
CA ALA A 7 32.12 -18.89 4.87
C ALA A 7 30.86 -19.00 3.98
N PRO A 8 29.65 -19.01 4.55
CA PRO A 8 28.43 -19.07 3.76
C PRO A 8 28.43 -17.89 2.79
N GLU A 9 28.34 -18.18 1.50
CA GLU A 9 28.24 -17.16 0.46
C GLU A 9 27.03 -16.28 0.78
N PRO A 10 27.18 -14.94 0.84
CA PRO A 10 26.03 -14.06 1.09
C PRO A 10 25.02 -14.32 -0.03
N ALA A 11 23.82 -14.74 0.36
CA ALA A 11 22.71 -14.91 -0.57
C ALA A 11 22.62 -13.66 -1.44
N PRO A 12 22.42 -13.77 -2.78
CA PRO A 12 22.34 -12.61 -3.64
C PRO A 12 21.23 -11.72 -3.11
N THR A 13 21.62 -10.59 -2.51
CA THR A 13 20.71 -9.59 -1.99
C THR A 13 20.01 -8.98 -3.19
N ARG A 14 18.90 -9.60 -3.59
CA ARG A 14 18.06 -9.10 -4.65
C ARG A 14 17.72 -7.66 -4.29
N SER A 15 18.08 -6.71 -5.15
CA SER A 15 17.89 -5.29 -4.87
C SER A 15 16.44 -5.04 -4.46
N TRP A 16 16.22 -4.71 -3.19
CA TRP A 16 14.90 -4.62 -2.57
C TRP A 16 14.19 -3.31 -2.94
N TYR A 17 14.96 -2.25 -3.22
CA TYR A 17 14.45 -0.94 -3.67
C TYR A 17 13.45 -1.02 -4.83
N PRO A 18 13.74 -1.68 -5.97
CA PRO A 18 12.78 -1.79 -7.07
C PRO A 18 11.55 -2.62 -6.69
N VAL A 19 11.69 -3.61 -5.80
CA VAL A 19 10.55 -4.43 -5.34
C VAL A 19 9.58 -3.59 -4.52
N VAL A 20 10.11 -2.80 -3.57
CA VAL A 20 9.34 -1.91 -2.71
C VAL A 20 8.67 -0.81 -3.53
N GLY A 21 9.41 -0.18 -4.45
CA GLY A 21 8.87 0.85 -5.33
C GLY A 21 7.74 0.33 -6.23
N LEU A 22 7.90 -0.86 -6.82
CA LEU A 22 6.86 -1.45 -7.66
C LEU A 22 5.64 -1.91 -6.85
N SER A 23 5.84 -2.37 -5.61
CA SER A 23 4.77 -2.77 -4.69
C SER A 23 3.97 -1.58 -4.18
N TRP A 24 4.63 -0.44 -3.98
CA TRP A 24 3.94 0.80 -3.65
C TRP A 24 3.10 1.27 -4.82
N LEU A 25 3.71 1.34 -6.01
CA LEU A 25 3.05 1.87 -7.19
C LEU A 25 1.88 0.97 -7.61
N ILE A 26 2.11 -0.31 -7.84
CA ILE A 26 1.09 -1.26 -8.26
C ILE A 26 0.75 -2.15 -7.07
N PRO A 27 -0.51 -2.19 -6.61
CA PRO A 27 -0.91 -3.11 -5.56
C PRO A 27 -0.53 -4.54 -5.93
N GLY A 28 0.31 -5.17 -5.12
CA GLY A 28 0.84 -6.52 -5.36
C GLY A 28 1.95 -6.64 -6.44
N GLY A 29 2.44 -5.52 -6.99
CA GLY A 29 3.46 -5.47 -8.05
C GLY A 29 4.80 -6.12 -7.68
N GLY A 30 5.25 -6.00 -6.43
CA GLY A 30 6.49 -6.67 -5.99
C GLY A 30 6.39 -8.19 -6.02
N HIS A 31 5.23 -8.77 -5.74
CA HIS A 31 5.07 -10.22 -5.77
C HIS A 31 5.15 -10.81 -7.18
N PHE A 32 4.77 -10.02 -8.21
CA PHE A 32 5.00 -10.40 -9.61
C PHE A 32 6.48 -10.44 -9.95
N LEU A 33 7.26 -9.45 -9.49
CA LEU A 33 8.73 -9.49 -9.60
C LEU A 33 9.31 -10.70 -8.86
N LEU A 34 8.75 -11.06 -7.71
CA LEU A 34 9.23 -12.18 -6.89
C LEU A 34 8.78 -13.58 -7.37
N LYS A 35 8.12 -13.68 -8.54
CA LYS A 35 7.63 -14.94 -9.13
C LYS A 35 6.68 -15.73 -8.20
N ARG A 36 6.03 -15.07 -7.24
CA ARG A 36 5.01 -15.67 -6.35
C ARG A 36 3.65 -14.99 -6.59
N PRO A 37 3.00 -15.23 -7.75
CA PRO A 37 1.83 -14.48 -8.17
C PRO A 37 0.60 -14.70 -7.29
N GLY A 38 0.48 -15.85 -6.63
CA GLY A 38 -0.69 -16.16 -5.80
C GLY A 38 -0.90 -15.20 -4.63
N ARG A 39 0.15 -14.95 -3.83
CA ARG A 39 0.07 -14.03 -2.69
C ARG A 39 -0.11 -12.58 -3.13
N GLY A 40 0.63 -12.19 -4.17
CA GLY A 40 0.50 -10.87 -4.80
C GLY A 40 -0.91 -10.59 -5.32
N GLY A 41 -1.48 -11.55 -6.04
CA GLY A 41 -2.83 -11.45 -6.59
C GLY A 41 -3.89 -11.34 -5.50
N LEU A 42 -3.79 -12.11 -4.42
CA LEU A 42 -4.72 -12.03 -3.30
C LEU A 42 -4.68 -10.66 -2.60
N LEU A 43 -3.48 -10.16 -2.28
CA LEU A 43 -3.30 -8.86 -1.65
C LEU A 43 -3.76 -7.72 -2.58
N ALA A 44 -3.40 -7.79 -3.86
CA ALA A 44 -3.86 -6.83 -4.86
C ALA A 44 -5.38 -6.82 -4.98
N ALA A 45 -6.02 -7.99 -5.02
CA ALA A 45 -7.47 -8.12 -5.08
C ALA A 45 -8.13 -7.49 -3.84
N CYS A 46 -7.62 -7.76 -2.64
CA CYS A 46 -8.14 -7.16 -1.41
C CYS A 46 -8.01 -5.63 -1.42
N VAL A 47 -6.85 -5.09 -1.80
CA VAL A 47 -6.60 -3.63 -1.89
C VAL A 47 -7.55 -2.98 -2.89
N VAL A 48 -7.65 -3.55 -4.10
CA VAL A 48 -8.53 -3.04 -5.17
C VAL A 48 -9.98 -3.09 -4.74
N LEU A 49 -10.44 -4.19 -4.14
CA LEU A 49 -11.82 -4.31 -3.67
C LEU A 49 -12.14 -3.29 -2.59
N MET A 50 -11.27 -3.11 -1.59
CA MET A 50 -11.49 -2.09 -0.55
C MET A 50 -11.52 -0.68 -1.14
N PHE A 51 -10.63 -0.39 -2.08
CA PHE A 51 -10.60 0.92 -2.73
C PHE A 51 -11.87 1.18 -3.56
N LEU A 52 -12.30 0.21 -4.37
CA LEU A 52 -13.52 0.32 -5.18
C LEU A 52 -14.77 0.46 -4.31
N LEU A 53 -14.87 -0.29 -3.21
CA LEU A 53 -15.96 -0.13 -2.25
C LEU A 53 -15.95 1.26 -1.61
N GLY A 54 -14.76 1.78 -1.26
CA GLY A 54 -14.59 3.15 -0.77
C GLY A 54 -15.09 4.21 -1.76
N LEU A 55 -14.78 4.06 -3.04
CA LEU A 55 -15.27 4.93 -4.12
C LEU A 55 -16.78 4.80 -4.33
N MET A 56 -17.33 3.58 -4.35
CA MET A 56 -18.77 3.34 -4.50
C MET A 56 -19.58 3.96 -3.35
N MET A 57 -19.01 3.96 -2.15
CA MET A 57 -19.60 4.60 -0.97
C MET A 57 -19.36 6.11 -0.90
N ARG A 58 -18.78 6.70 -1.96
CA ARG A 58 -18.46 8.12 -2.07
C ARG A 58 -17.58 8.63 -0.92
N GLY A 59 -16.62 7.82 -0.49
CA GLY A 59 -15.65 8.20 0.53
C GLY A 59 -14.89 9.47 0.15
N ALA A 60 -14.68 10.36 1.11
CA ALA A 60 -13.88 11.55 0.93
C ALA A 60 -12.39 11.18 1.02
N MET A 61 -11.58 11.75 0.14
CA MET A 61 -10.12 11.67 0.24
C MET A 61 -9.66 12.75 1.21
N PHE A 62 -8.77 12.39 2.13
CA PHE A 62 -8.21 13.34 3.08
C PHE A 62 -7.35 14.35 2.35
N GLN A 63 -7.58 15.63 2.63
CA GLN A 63 -6.70 16.71 2.19
C GLN A 63 -5.81 17.11 3.37
N PRO A 64 -4.51 17.35 3.16
CA PRO A 64 -3.63 17.76 4.24
C PRO A 64 -4.08 19.11 4.79
N GLN A 65 -4.56 19.09 6.03
CA GLN A 65 -4.99 20.28 6.77
C GLN A 65 -4.16 20.39 8.04
N THR A 66 -3.55 21.54 8.23
CA THR A 66 -2.78 21.88 9.43
C THR A 66 -3.59 22.85 10.27
N GLY A 67 -3.95 22.40 11.47
CA GLY A 67 -4.70 23.16 12.47
C GLY A 67 -4.15 22.86 13.85
N ASP A 68 -5.00 22.36 14.75
CA ASP A 68 -4.57 21.76 16.01
C ASP A 68 -3.87 20.39 15.77
N ILE A 69 -3.21 19.87 16.82
CA ILE A 69 -2.45 18.61 16.76
C ILE A 69 -3.36 17.45 16.32
N LEU A 70 -4.60 17.40 16.82
CA LEU A 70 -5.54 16.32 16.50
C LEU A 70 -5.95 16.37 15.02
N THR A 71 -6.37 17.53 14.53
CA THR A 71 -6.68 17.74 13.11
C THR A 71 -5.48 17.37 12.23
N THR A 72 -4.29 17.83 12.58
CA THR A 72 -3.09 17.57 11.78
C THR A 72 -2.80 16.07 11.68
N ILE A 73 -2.91 15.33 12.79
CA ILE A 73 -2.67 13.87 12.80
C ILE A 73 -3.73 13.13 11.97
N ILE A 74 -5.00 13.52 12.11
CA ILE A 74 -6.12 12.86 11.40
C ILE A 74 -6.02 13.10 9.90
N TYR A 75 -5.89 14.36 9.48
CA TYR A 75 -5.94 14.72 8.07
C TYR A 75 -4.65 14.39 7.32
N CYS A 76 -3.48 14.67 7.92
CA CYS A 76 -2.21 14.27 7.28
C CYS A 76 -2.01 12.75 7.33
N GLY A 77 -2.41 12.09 8.43
CA GLY A 77 -2.34 10.62 8.53
C GLY A 77 -3.29 9.94 7.54
N GLY A 78 -4.52 10.44 7.41
CA GLY A 78 -5.48 10.01 6.41
C GLY A 78 -4.97 10.22 4.98
N PHE A 79 -4.37 11.38 4.69
CA PHE A 79 -3.78 11.68 3.38
C PHE A 79 -2.62 10.74 3.04
N VAL A 80 -1.76 10.42 4.02
CA VAL A 80 -0.70 9.42 3.84
C VAL A 80 -1.30 8.03 3.60
N GLY A 81 -2.40 7.69 4.27
CA GLY A 81 -3.18 6.48 4.01
C GLY A 81 -3.69 6.43 2.57
N ASP A 82 -4.33 7.49 2.09
CA ASP A 82 -4.83 7.56 0.72
C ASP A 82 -3.68 7.46 -0.30
N LEU A 83 -2.59 8.20 -0.08
CA LEU A 83 -1.39 8.15 -0.91
C LEU A 83 -0.73 6.76 -0.92
N ALA A 84 -0.83 6.01 0.17
CA ALA A 84 -0.29 4.67 0.26
C ALA A 84 -0.97 3.68 -0.68
N SER A 85 -2.20 3.97 -1.17
CA SER A 85 -2.86 3.16 -2.21
C SER A 85 -2.19 3.28 -3.59
N GLY A 86 -1.19 4.16 -3.74
CA GLY A 86 -0.29 4.21 -4.89
C GLY A 86 -1.00 4.59 -6.18
N LEU A 87 -0.95 3.70 -7.18
CA LEU A 87 -1.59 3.92 -8.47
C LEU A 87 -3.11 4.14 -8.34
N LEU A 88 -3.77 3.53 -7.36
CA LEU A 88 -5.21 3.70 -7.17
C LEU A 88 -5.57 5.16 -6.80
N TYR A 89 -4.79 5.77 -5.91
CA TYR A 89 -4.89 7.18 -5.60
C TYR A 89 -4.66 8.07 -6.83
N LEU A 90 -3.56 7.81 -7.57
CA LEU A 90 -3.24 8.58 -8.78
C LEU A 90 -4.36 8.48 -9.84
N LEU A 91 -4.91 7.29 -10.03
CA LEU A 91 -6.05 7.07 -10.93
C LEU A 91 -7.30 7.82 -10.46
N SER A 92 -7.58 7.83 -9.15
CA SER A 92 -8.72 8.57 -8.61
C SER A 92 -8.60 10.07 -8.85
N ILE A 93 -7.41 10.66 -8.66
CA ILE A 93 -7.15 12.06 -9.00
C ILE A 93 -7.31 12.30 -10.50
N TRP A 94 -6.74 11.43 -11.32
CA TRP A 94 -6.77 11.57 -12.78
C TRP A 94 -8.20 11.48 -13.34
N LEU A 95 -9.05 10.65 -12.73
CA LEU A 95 -10.47 10.54 -13.02
C LEU A 95 -11.31 11.70 -12.43
N GLY A 96 -10.68 12.66 -11.74
CA GLY A 96 -11.36 13.81 -11.14
C GLY A 96 -12.19 13.47 -9.91
N TYR A 97 -11.87 12.39 -9.20
CA TYR A 97 -12.57 12.01 -7.98
C TYR A 97 -12.28 13.02 -6.87
N ALA A 98 -13.24 13.91 -6.63
CA ALA A 98 -13.21 14.91 -5.57
C ALA A 98 -14.57 14.92 -4.88
N GLN A 99 -14.77 13.98 -3.94
CA GLN A 99 -15.97 13.99 -3.11
C GLN A 99 -15.79 14.94 -1.91
N PRO A 100 -16.74 15.86 -1.68
CA PRO A 100 -16.74 16.66 -0.47
C PRO A 100 -17.00 15.77 0.74
N ASP A 101 -16.42 16.14 1.88
CA ASP A 101 -16.75 15.50 3.14
C ASP A 101 -18.23 15.77 3.47
N MET A 102 -19.03 14.71 3.46
CA MET A 102 -20.48 14.77 3.61
C MET A 102 -20.90 13.93 4.81
N ALA A 103 -21.67 14.55 5.71
CA ALA A 103 -22.21 13.86 6.86
C ALA A 103 -23.09 12.67 6.42
N GLY A 104 -22.72 11.47 6.86
CA GLY A 104 -23.52 10.28 6.67
C GLY A 104 -22.70 9.01 6.80
N HIS A 105 -23.28 8.00 7.46
CA HIS A 105 -22.60 6.75 7.77
C HIS A 105 -21.93 6.11 6.54
N VAL A 106 -22.59 6.12 5.38
CA VAL A 106 -22.05 5.52 4.15
C VAL A 106 -20.75 6.22 3.70
N HIS A 107 -20.72 7.55 3.74
CA HIS A 107 -19.55 8.34 3.33
C HIS A 107 -18.39 8.13 4.33
N ASP A 108 -18.69 8.13 5.63
CA ASP A 108 -17.70 7.90 6.69
C ASP A 108 -17.06 6.50 6.58
N TYR A 109 -17.85 5.49 6.26
CA TYR A 109 -17.34 4.15 5.99
C TYR A 109 -16.52 4.11 4.69
N GLY A 110 -16.97 4.80 3.65
CA GLY A 110 -16.24 4.91 2.38
C GLY A 110 -14.84 5.48 2.57
N THR A 111 -14.71 6.58 3.31
CA THR A 111 -13.42 7.21 3.64
C THR A 111 -12.51 6.25 4.39
N LYS A 112 -13.05 5.48 5.34
CA LYS A 112 -12.30 4.46 6.08
C LYS A 112 -11.83 3.31 5.18
N PHE A 113 -12.65 2.89 4.20
CA PHE A 113 -12.25 1.87 3.23
C PHE A 113 -11.11 2.33 2.32
N LEU A 114 -11.10 3.60 1.90
CA LEU A 114 -10.01 4.18 1.11
C LEU A 114 -8.69 4.15 1.89
N VAL A 115 -8.71 4.62 3.15
CA VAL A 115 -7.54 4.56 4.03
C VAL A 115 -7.10 3.11 4.30
N ALA A 116 -8.05 2.21 4.57
CA ALA A 116 -7.74 0.80 4.79
C ALA A 116 -7.11 0.14 3.56
N ALA A 117 -7.55 0.48 2.35
CA ALA A 117 -6.93 0.00 1.11
C ALA A 117 -5.46 0.44 1.00
N GLY A 118 -5.16 1.70 1.34
CA GLY A 118 -3.79 2.20 1.38
C GLY A 118 -2.92 1.52 2.44
N LEU A 119 -3.44 1.32 3.64
CA LEU A 119 -2.73 0.57 4.70
C LEU A 119 -2.48 -0.89 4.31
N LEU A 120 -3.44 -1.55 3.66
CA LEU A 120 -3.24 -2.90 3.10
C LEU A 120 -2.14 -2.91 2.03
N ASN A 121 -2.04 -1.86 1.21
CA ASN A 121 -0.96 -1.74 0.24
C ASN A 121 0.41 -1.57 0.91
N VAL A 122 0.48 -0.85 2.05
CA VAL A 122 1.71 -0.80 2.87
C VAL A 122 2.06 -2.18 3.42
N LEU A 123 1.09 -2.94 3.93
CA LEU A 123 1.34 -4.31 4.40
C LEU A 123 1.86 -5.21 3.28
N ALA A 124 1.30 -5.10 2.07
CA ALA A 124 1.79 -5.82 0.90
C ALA A 124 3.21 -5.41 0.52
N MET A 125 3.54 -4.12 0.63
CA MET A 125 4.90 -3.61 0.43
C MET A 125 5.89 -4.18 1.44
N VAL A 126 5.51 -4.24 2.72
CA VAL A 126 6.33 -4.85 3.79
C VAL A 126 6.50 -6.35 3.56
N ASP A 127 5.44 -7.06 3.16
CA ASP A 127 5.53 -8.50 2.83
C ASP A 127 6.50 -8.73 1.65
N ALA A 128 6.38 -7.94 0.58
CA ALA A 128 7.29 -8.01 -0.57
C ALA A 128 8.74 -7.68 -0.18
N TYR A 129 8.94 -6.74 0.74
CA TYR A 129 10.26 -6.42 1.30
C TYR A 129 10.84 -7.59 2.10
N GLU A 130 10.06 -8.21 2.99
CA GLU A 130 10.49 -9.36 3.79
C GLU A 130 10.93 -10.55 2.92
N ILE A 131 10.21 -10.80 1.82
CA ILE A 131 10.58 -11.85 0.86
C ILE A 131 11.83 -11.44 0.06
N ALA A 132 11.99 -10.15 -0.29
CA ALA A 132 13.17 -9.67 -1.03
C ALA A 132 14.47 -9.79 -0.22
N ILE A 133 14.41 -9.61 1.10
CA ILE A 133 15.57 -9.77 2.00
C ILE A 133 15.77 -11.21 2.50
N GLY A 134 14.97 -12.17 2.00
CA GLY A 134 15.11 -13.60 2.34
C GLY A 134 14.68 -13.97 3.76
N LYS A 135 13.93 -13.10 4.45
CA LYS A 135 13.36 -13.43 5.79
C LYS A 135 12.08 -14.27 5.68
N LYS A 136 11.50 -14.41 4.48
CA LYS A 136 10.23 -15.07 4.24
C LYS A 136 10.22 -15.74 2.87
N ASP A 137 9.64 -16.92 2.79
CA ASP A 137 9.35 -17.65 1.55
C ASP A 137 7.97 -17.29 1.03
#